data_AF-A0A1V5ZW85-F1
#
_entry.id   AF-A0A1V5ZW85-F1
#
_cell.length_a   1.000
_cell.length_b   1.000
_cell.length_c   1.000
_cell.angle_alpha   90.00
_cell.angle_beta   90.00
_cell.angle_gamma   90.00
#
_symmetry.space_group_name_H-M   'P 1'
#
loop_
_entity.id
_entity.type
_entity.pdbx_description
1 polymer ?
#
loop_
_entity_poly.entity_id
_entity_poly.type
_entity_poly.pdbx_seq_one_letter_code
_entity_poly.pdbx_strand_id
1 'polypeptide(L)'
;MGDIKIFCSKEGLVSYQKSVIPFIVDGAGIDTLYAIEISEIKTMENLRKALDDVGLQYRTIVSENKAVIFDSGSNLAENINKLKQKYETTIIKSTKGKGEFVGGETRIEGKSAFQRIIRDYEGRFSGKVQEGEGISNNRIAEAQRIKPGETKPKEEIKPKFLKFLIN
;
A
#
# COMPACT_ATOMS: atom_id res chain seq x y z
N MET A 1 -9.21 -8.44 -1.03
CA MET A 1 -8.29 -7.77 -0.08
C MET A 1 -7.02 -8.58 0.19
N GLY A 2 -7.11 -9.92 0.35
CA GLY A 2 -5.96 -10.78 0.69
C GLY A 2 -4.69 -10.56 -0.15
N ASP A 3 -4.78 -10.60 -1.47
CA ASP A 3 -3.59 -10.49 -2.35
C ASP A 3 -2.91 -9.11 -2.26
N ILE A 4 -3.70 -8.05 -2.14
CA ILE A 4 -3.21 -6.66 -1.98
C ILE A 4 -2.54 -6.52 -0.63
N LYS A 5 -3.16 -7.05 0.43
CA LYS A 5 -2.60 -7.04 1.78
C LYS A 5 -1.23 -7.72 1.83
N ILE A 6 -1.06 -8.82 1.09
CA ILE A 6 0.21 -9.54 0.99
C ILE A 6 1.24 -8.76 0.19
N PHE A 7 0.87 -8.25 -0.99
CA PHE A 7 1.75 -7.41 -1.78
C PHE A 7 2.27 -6.21 -0.96
N CYS A 8 1.37 -5.47 -0.31
CA CYS A 8 1.72 -4.35 0.55
C CYS A 8 2.59 -4.78 1.75
N SER A 9 2.33 -5.94 2.36
CA SER A 9 3.16 -6.44 3.47
C SER A 9 4.57 -6.82 3.03
N LYS A 10 4.73 -7.41 1.84
CA LYS A 10 6.05 -7.68 1.24
C LYS A 10 6.81 -6.39 0.98
N GLU A 11 6.14 -5.40 0.36
CA GLU A 11 6.74 -4.09 0.10
C GLU A 11 7.10 -3.33 1.38
N GLY A 12 6.22 -3.37 2.39
CA GLY A 12 6.45 -2.77 3.70
C GLY A 12 7.66 -3.38 4.40
N LEU A 13 7.84 -4.70 4.29
CA LEU A 13 8.99 -5.42 4.83
C LEU A 13 10.30 -5.03 4.12
N VAL A 14 10.30 -5.03 2.79
CA VAL A 14 11.48 -4.65 1.96
C VAL A 14 11.87 -3.19 2.21
N SER A 15 10.88 -2.31 2.41
CA SER A 15 11.09 -0.88 2.61
C SER A 15 11.26 -0.48 4.09
N TYR A 16 11.37 -1.45 5.00
CA TYR A 16 11.54 -1.25 6.45
C TYR A 16 10.55 -0.24 7.08
N GLN A 17 9.28 -0.34 6.66
CA GLN A 17 8.20 0.54 7.13
C GLN A 17 7.65 0.09 8.50
N LYS A 18 7.09 1.04 9.26
CA LYS A 18 6.36 0.72 10.50
C LYS A 18 4.96 0.17 10.20
N SER A 19 4.31 0.72 9.17
CA SER A 19 2.99 0.31 8.73
C SER A 19 2.77 0.54 7.24
N VAL A 20 1.74 -0.06 6.69
CA VAL A 20 1.21 0.16 5.34
C VAL A 20 -0.31 0.13 5.39
N ILE A 21 -0.96 0.80 4.44
CA ILE A 21 -2.41 0.74 4.26
C ILE A 21 -2.69 0.18 2.86
N PRO A 22 -3.00 -1.12 2.75
CA PRO A 22 -3.63 -1.67 1.57
C PRO A 22 -4.94 -0.92 1.32
N PHE A 23 -5.08 -0.32 0.14
CA PHE A 23 -6.25 0.47 -0.22
C PHE A 23 -6.86 -0.05 -1.52
N ILE A 24 -8.16 -0.32 -1.49
CA ILE A 24 -8.94 -0.69 -2.68
C ILE A 24 -9.84 0.48 -3.02
N VAL A 25 -9.71 0.98 -4.25
CA VAL A 25 -10.62 2.00 -4.79
C VAL A 25 -12.02 1.39 -4.92
N ASP A 26 -12.98 2.02 -4.24
CA ASP A 26 -14.38 1.59 -4.18
C ASP A 26 -15.23 2.84 -3.93
N GLY A 27 -16.10 3.19 -4.88
CA GLY A 27 -16.94 4.38 -4.77
C GLY A 27 -17.95 4.34 -3.62
N ALA A 28 -18.30 3.13 -3.15
CA ALA A 28 -19.12 2.92 -1.96
C ALA A 28 -18.29 2.72 -0.68
N GLY A 29 -16.96 2.84 -0.77
CA GLY A 29 -16.05 2.78 0.36
C GLY A 29 -16.19 3.98 1.29
N ILE A 30 -16.07 3.74 2.59
CA ILE A 30 -16.20 4.78 3.62
C ILE A 30 -14.91 5.59 3.80
N ASP A 31 -13.78 5.04 3.37
CA ASP A 31 -12.47 5.65 3.51
C ASP A 31 -12.14 6.54 2.32
N THR A 32 -11.26 7.50 2.54
CA THR A 32 -10.83 8.44 1.52
C THR A 32 -9.32 8.60 1.52
N LEU A 33 -8.73 8.66 0.33
CA LEU A 33 -7.36 9.12 0.14
C LEU A 33 -7.36 10.50 -0.49
N TYR A 34 -6.72 11.45 0.17
CA TYR A 34 -6.49 12.79 -0.37
C TYR A 34 -5.05 12.90 -0.86
N ALA A 35 -4.87 13.14 -2.15
CA ALA A 35 -3.60 13.65 -2.67
C ALA A 35 -3.64 15.18 -2.59
N ILE A 36 -2.69 15.75 -1.85
CA ILE A 36 -2.61 17.18 -1.59
C ILE A 36 -1.27 17.76 -2.06
N GLU A 37 -1.28 19.05 -2.33
CA GLU A 37 -0.10 19.87 -2.59
C GLU A 37 -0.17 21.17 -1.81
N ILE A 38 0.93 21.57 -1.19
CA ILE A 38 1.03 22.80 -0.40
C ILE A 38 2.11 23.70 -1.02
N SER A 39 1.69 24.67 -1.84
CA SER A 39 2.56 25.40 -2.78
C SER A 39 3.73 26.15 -2.11
N GLU A 40 3.51 26.70 -0.92
CA GLU A 40 4.51 27.49 -0.17
C GLU A 40 5.59 26.63 0.50
N ILE A 41 5.33 25.34 0.71
CA ILE A 41 6.27 24.44 1.38
C ILE A 41 7.28 23.91 0.36
N LYS A 42 8.57 24.07 0.66
CA LYS A 42 9.68 23.67 -0.22
C LYS A 42 10.59 22.58 0.34
N THR A 43 10.30 22.07 1.54
CA THR A 43 11.10 21.02 2.18
C THR A 43 10.21 19.95 2.80
N MET A 44 10.70 18.71 2.75
CA MET A 44 10.09 17.54 3.41
C MET A 44 9.79 17.79 4.89
N GLU A 45 10.71 18.45 5.61
CA GLU A 45 10.59 18.70 7.04
C GLU A 45 9.46 19.67 7.36
N ASN A 46 9.35 20.76 6.59
CA ASN A 46 8.27 21.72 6.75
C ASN A 46 6.92 21.08 6.41
N LEU A 47 6.87 20.20 5.40
CA LEU A 47 5.66 19.44 5.10
C LEU A 47 5.26 18.51 6.24
N ARG A 48 6.23 17.79 6.85
CA ARG A 48 5.96 16.95 8.02
C ARG A 48 5.35 17.77 9.14
N LYS A 49 6.00 18.88 9.50
CA LYS A 49 5.55 19.79 10.55
C LYS A 49 4.16 20.34 10.27
N ALA A 50 3.90 20.81 9.05
CA ALA A 50 2.60 21.33 8.65
C ALA A 50 1.47 20.30 8.82
N LEU A 51 1.74 19.03 8.48
CA LEU A 51 0.78 17.94 8.62
C LEU A 51 0.62 17.48 10.08
N ASP A 52 1.70 17.51 10.87
CA ASP A 52 1.68 17.22 12.31
C ASP A 52 0.90 18.27 13.10
N ASP A 53 1.10 19.55 12.79
CA ASP A 53 0.41 20.69 13.43
C ASP A 53 -1.12 20.59 13.32
N VAL A 54 -1.63 19.94 12.27
CA VAL A 54 -3.06 19.70 12.05
C VAL A 54 -3.47 18.26 12.34
N GLY A 55 -2.61 17.43 12.92
CA GLY A 55 -2.94 16.08 13.37
C GLY A 55 -3.14 15.03 12.26
N LEU A 56 -2.56 15.21 11.07
CA LEU A 56 -2.71 14.30 9.94
C LEU A 56 -1.66 13.17 9.98
N GLN A 57 -1.80 12.24 10.91
CA GLN A 57 -0.78 11.20 11.18
C GLN A 57 -0.68 10.11 10.11
N TYR A 58 -1.80 9.66 9.53
CA TYR A 58 -1.83 8.61 8.52
C TYR A 58 -1.55 9.19 7.13
N ARG A 59 -0.26 9.39 6.83
CA ARG A 59 0.20 10.07 5.63
C ARG A 59 1.42 9.43 4.98
N THR A 60 1.51 9.60 3.67
CA THR A 60 2.71 9.34 2.87
C THR A 60 3.18 10.65 2.28
N ILE A 61 4.43 11.03 2.52
CA ILE A 61 5.04 12.17 1.86
C ILE A 61 5.66 11.70 0.55
N VAL A 62 5.27 12.32 -0.57
CA VAL A 62 5.65 11.91 -1.93
C VAL A 62 6.74 12.82 -2.50
N SER A 63 6.64 14.13 -2.25
CA SER A 63 7.64 15.15 -2.61
C SER A 63 7.55 16.32 -1.65
N GLU A 64 8.45 17.31 -1.78
CA GLU A 64 8.71 18.38 -0.81
C GLU A 64 7.44 19.12 -0.40
N ASN A 65 6.48 19.17 -1.32
CA ASN A 65 5.21 19.85 -1.17
C ASN A 65 3.98 18.95 -1.37
N LYS A 66 4.16 17.62 -1.59
CA LYS A 66 3.05 16.70 -1.88
C LYS A 66 2.98 15.57 -0.87
N ALA A 67 1.76 15.31 -0.42
CA ALA A 67 1.46 14.20 0.46
C ALA A 67 0.16 13.50 0.04
N VAL A 68 0.05 12.25 0.44
CA VAL A 68 -1.20 11.48 0.41
C VAL A 68 -1.63 11.21 1.83
N ILE A 69 -2.89 11.47 2.13
CA ILE A 69 -3.47 11.33 3.46
C ILE A 69 -4.56 10.28 3.40
N PHE A 70 -4.50 9.33 4.34
CA PHE A 70 -5.56 8.36 4.55
C PHE A 70 -6.54 8.86 5.61
N ASP A 71 -7.80 8.96 5.21
CA ASP A 71 -8.92 9.37 6.03
C ASP A 71 -9.88 8.18 6.21
N SER A 72 -9.69 7.47 7.32
CA SER A 72 -10.53 6.35 7.71
C SER A 72 -11.93 6.85 8.07
N GLY A 73 -12.96 6.34 7.41
CA GLY A 73 -14.35 6.68 7.71
C GLY A 73 -14.73 8.16 7.52
N SER A 74 -13.95 8.95 6.77
CA SER A 74 -14.21 10.37 6.53
C SER A 74 -14.18 11.27 7.80
N ASN A 75 -13.30 10.95 8.75
CA ASN A 75 -13.16 11.62 10.03
C ASN A 75 -12.18 12.81 10.02
N LEU A 76 -11.35 12.97 8.99
CA LEU A 76 -10.30 14.00 8.94
C LEU A 76 -10.72 15.29 8.22
N ALA A 77 -12.02 15.47 7.93
CA ALA A 77 -12.51 16.64 7.20
C ALA A 77 -12.11 17.97 7.86
N GLU A 78 -12.18 18.05 9.20
CA GLU A 78 -11.79 19.24 9.95
C GLU A 78 -10.28 19.52 9.84
N ASN A 79 -9.44 18.48 9.95
CA ASN A 79 -7.98 18.57 9.83
C ASN A 79 -7.56 19.04 8.44
N ILE A 80 -8.20 18.52 7.39
CA ILE A 80 -7.98 18.96 6.00
C ILE A 80 -8.38 20.43 5.83
N ASN A 81 -9.49 20.86 6.44
CA ASN A 81 -9.92 22.26 6.37
C ASN A 81 -8.96 23.19 7.12
N LYS A 82 -8.47 22.79 8.30
CA LYS A 82 -7.43 23.51 9.04
C LYS A 82 -6.15 23.65 8.21
N LEU A 83 -5.75 22.60 7.50
CA LEU A 83 -4.59 22.63 6.61
C LEU A 83 -4.78 23.66 5.48
N LYS A 84 -5.96 23.70 4.84
CA LYS A 84 -6.30 24.68 3.80
C LYS A 84 -6.38 26.13 4.30
N GLN A 85 -6.77 26.34 5.55
CA GLN A 85 -6.85 27.68 6.13
C GLN A 85 -5.48 28.22 6.51
N LYS A 86 -4.61 27.35 7.03
CA LYS A 86 -3.26 27.72 7.49
C LYS A 86 -2.26 27.79 6.35
N TYR A 87 -2.47 27.00 5.30
CA TYR A 87 -1.54 26.87 4.19
C TYR A 87 -2.26 26.92 2.83
N GLU A 88 -1.56 27.36 1.79
CA GLU A 88 -2.06 27.35 0.40
C GLU A 88 -2.16 25.92 -0.17
N THR A 89 -3.10 25.15 0.37
CA THR A 89 -3.26 23.71 0.11
C THR A 89 -4.28 23.45 -0.98
N THR A 90 -3.85 22.73 -2.02
CA THR A 90 -4.70 22.22 -3.08
C THR A 90 -4.95 20.72 -2.90
N ILE A 91 -6.22 20.29 -2.97
CA ILE A 91 -6.53 18.85 -3.11
C ILE A 91 -6.43 18.51 -4.60
N ILE A 92 -5.37 17.80 -4.98
CA ILE A 92 -5.16 17.33 -6.35
C ILE A 92 -6.20 16.25 -6.70
N LYS A 93 -6.44 15.34 -5.75
CA LYS A 93 -7.35 14.21 -5.95
C LYS A 93 -7.93 13.73 -4.63
N SER A 94 -9.21 13.36 -4.65
CA SER A 94 -9.86 12.58 -3.60
C SER A 94 -10.30 11.24 -4.19
N THR A 95 -9.97 10.13 -3.52
CA THR A 95 -10.31 8.78 -3.98
C THR A 95 -11.00 8.02 -2.86
N LYS A 96 -12.26 7.62 -3.08
CA LYS A 96 -13.02 6.78 -2.15
C LYS A 96 -12.59 5.31 -2.24
N GLY A 97 -12.66 4.61 -1.12
CA GLY A 97 -12.30 3.21 -1.07
C GLY A 97 -12.37 2.59 0.32
N LYS A 98 -11.68 1.46 0.45
CA LYS A 98 -11.54 0.70 1.69
C LYS A 98 -10.06 0.50 1.98
N GLY A 99 -9.62 0.99 3.13
CA GLY A 99 -8.28 0.80 3.66
C GLY A 99 -8.27 -0.21 4.80
N GLU A 100 -7.12 -0.85 5.01
CA GLU A 100 -6.87 -1.65 6.20
C GLU A 100 -5.55 -1.23 6.81
N PHE A 101 -5.46 -1.03 8.13
CA PHE A 101 -4.17 -0.76 8.76
C PHE A 101 -3.38 -2.07 8.94
N VAL A 102 -2.13 -2.07 8.48
CA VAL A 102 -1.22 -3.21 8.67
C VAL A 102 0.12 -2.71 9.20
N GLY A 103 0.52 -3.17 10.38
CA GLY A 103 1.81 -2.81 10.97
C GLY A 103 1.71 -2.57 12.47
N GLY A 104 2.54 -1.66 12.98
CA GLY A 104 2.51 -1.17 14.36
C GLY A 104 3.20 0.19 14.51
N GLU A 105 3.39 0.63 15.74
CA GLU A 105 3.97 1.94 16.09
C GLU A 105 5.50 1.94 15.91
N THR A 106 6.10 0.76 16.01
CA THR A 106 7.53 0.55 15.82
C THR A 106 7.84 -0.26 14.56
N ARG A 107 9.07 -0.11 14.04
CA ARG A 107 9.52 -0.91 12.88
C ARG A 107 9.63 -2.40 13.21
N ILE A 108 9.85 -2.73 14.48
CA ILE A 108 9.91 -4.11 14.96
C ILE A 108 8.50 -4.72 14.94
N GLU A 109 7.50 -3.98 15.43
CA GLU A 109 6.09 -4.40 15.34
C GLU A 109 5.64 -4.51 13.89
N GLY A 110 5.96 -3.53 13.05
CA GLY A 110 5.69 -3.54 11.60
C GLY A 110 6.26 -4.78 10.93
N LYS A 111 7.56 -5.04 11.12
CA LYS A 111 8.24 -6.25 10.62
C LYS A 111 7.51 -7.53 11.06
N SER A 112 7.19 -7.64 12.35
CA SER A 112 6.51 -8.82 12.91
C SER A 112 5.12 -9.02 12.31
N ALA A 113 4.36 -7.93 12.13
CA ALA A 113 3.03 -7.95 11.52
C ALA A 113 3.10 -8.38 10.04
N PHE A 114 4.03 -7.81 9.26
CA PHE A 114 4.20 -8.16 7.84
C PHE A 114 4.61 -9.63 7.67
N GLN A 115 5.58 -10.10 8.47
CA GLN A 115 6.03 -11.50 8.41
C GLN A 115 4.92 -12.49 8.76
N ARG A 116 4.08 -12.18 9.76
CA ARG A 116 2.91 -13.01 10.11
C ARG A 116 1.96 -13.11 8.92
N ILE A 117 1.60 -11.99 8.31
CA ILE A 117 0.68 -11.95 7.17
C ILE A 117 1.23 -12.76 5.98
N ILE A 118 2.51 -12.59 5.65
CA ILE A 118 3.19 -13.33 4.57
C ILE A 118 3.15 -14.85 4.86
N ARG A 119 3.51 -15.26 6.07
CA ARG A 119 3.51 -16.67 6.49
C ARG A 119 2.11 -17.27 6.46
N ASP A 120 1.12 -16.56 6.97
CA ASP A 120 -0.28 -17.03 7.01
C ASP A 120 -0.83 -17.26 5.60
N TYR A 121 -0.41 -16.44 4.64
CA TYR A 121 -0.75 -16.66 3.24
C TYR A 121 0.01 -17.85 2.66
N GLU A 122 1.33 -17.90 2.79
CA GLU A 122 2.16 -18.99 2.25
C GLU A 122 1.74 -20.37 2.82
N GLY A 123 1.42 -20.44 4.11
CA GLY A 123 0.93 -21.66 4.77
C GLY A 123 -0.45 -22.12 4.30
N ARG A 124 -1.29 -21.23 3.75
CA ARG A 124 -2.56 -21.61 3.11
C ARG A 124 -2.36 -22.26 1.74
N PHE A 125 -1.23 -21.99 1.08
CA PHE A 125 -0.89 -22.58 -0.22
C PHE A 125 0.06 -23.78 -0.11
N SER A 126 0.69 -24.01 1.04
CA SER A 126 1.52 -25.20 1.29
C SER A 126 0.71 -26.50 1.46
N GLY A 127 -0.62 -26.43 1.49
CA GLY A 127 -1.54 -27.58 1.58
C GLY A 127 -1.89 -28.26 0.25
N LYS A 128 -1.24 -27.90 -0.86
CA LYS A 128 -1.34 -28.61 -2.16
C LYS A 128 -0.02 -29.26 -2.57
N VAL A 129 0.66 -29.90 -1.63
CA VAL A 129 1.62 -30.95 -1.98
C VAL A 129 0.83 -32.26 -1.89
N GLN A 130 0.33 -32.75 -3.03
CA GLN A 130 0.06 -34.18 -3.13
C GLN A 130 1.38 -34.87 -2.86
N GLU A 131 1.44 -35.65 -1.79
CA GLU A 131 2.47 -36.67 -1.60
C GLU A 131 2.51 -37.53 -2.86
N GLY A 132 3.55 -37.33 -3.65
CA GLY A 132 3.82 -38.04 -4.89
C GLY A 132 5.31 -38.14 -5.04
N GLU A 133 5.86 -39.22 -4.49
CA GLU A 133 7.09 -39.92 -4.86
C GLU A 133 8.34 -39.05 -5.12
N GLY A 134 9.33 -39.20 -4.23
CA GLY A 134 10.61 -38.52 -4.34
C GLY A 134 11.35 -38.86 -5.64
N ILE A 135 11.96 -37.85 -6.25
CA ILE A 135 13.12 -38.04 -7.12
C ILE A 135 14.17 -36.96 -6.81
N SER A 136 15.37 -37.47 -6.58
CA SER A 136 16.65 -36.82 -6.30
C SER A 136 17.01 -35.62 -7.17
N ASN A 137 17.86 -34.76 -6.58
CA ASN A 137 18.70 -33.78 -7.25
C ASN A 137 19.44 -34.35 -8.48
N ASN A 138 19.06 -33.91 -9.69
CA ASN A 138 19.95 -33.60 -10.83
C ASN A 138 19.16 -33.36 -12.12
N ARG A 139 19.63 -32.37 -12.92
CA ARG A 139 19.24 -31.91 -14.29
C ARG A 139 18.79 -30.44 -14.22
N ILE A 140 19.68 -29.45 -14.29
CA ILE A 140 20.38 -28.93 -15.48
C ILE A 140 19.48 -28.81 -16.72
N ALA A 141 19.31 -27.54 -17.13
CA ALA A 141 19.20 -27.02 -18.49
C ALA A 141 18.50 -27.86 -19.56
N GLU A 142 17.28 -27.46 -19.90
CA GLU A 142 16.59 -27.57 -21.21
C GLU A 142 15.14 -27.09 -20.91
N ALA A 143 14.47 -26.20 -21.62
CA ALA A 143 14.56 -25.87 -23.01
C ALA A 143 14.01 -24.46 -23.26
N GLN A 144 14.80 -23.65 -23.97
CA GLN A 144 14.26 -22.75 -24.97
C GLN A 144 13.56 -23.60 -26.04
N ARG A 145 12.22 -23.58 -26.11
CA ARG A 145 11.40 -23.82 -27.31
C ARG A 145 9.93 -24.00 -26.91
N ILE A 146 9.11 -22.96 -27.06
CA ILE A 146 7.75 -23.08 -27.63
C ILE A 146 7.45 -21.81 -28.45
N LYS A 147 7.01 -22.02 -29.69
CA LYS A 147 6.61 -21.06 -30.74
C LYS A 147 5.10 -20.74 -30.63
N PRO A 148 4.56 -19.77 -31.39
CA PRO A 148 3.39 -18.98 -31.01
C PRO A 148 2.05 -19.62 -31.43
N GLY A 149 1.04 -19.39 -30.59
CA GLY A 149 -0.37 -19.62 -30.93
C GLY A 149 -1.09 -20.45 -29.88
N GLU A 150 -1.77 -19.78 -28.95
CA GLU A 150 -3.15 -20.10 -28.56
C GLU A 150 -3.68 -19.11 -27.51
N THR A 151 -4.76 -18.44 -27.91
CA THR A 151 -5.80 -17.75 -27.12
C THR A 151 -5.38 -16.91 -25.91
N LYS A 152 -5.43 -15.58 -26.08
CA LYS A 152 -5.44 -14.59 -25.00
C LYS A 152 -6.55 -14.92 -24.00
N PRO A 153 -6.25 -15.14 -22.70
CA PRO A 153 -7.26 -14.97 -21.67
C PRO A 153 -7.67 -13.50 -21.65
N LYS A 154 -8.97 -13.26 -21.57
CA LYS A 154 -9.62 -11.95 -21.41
C LYS A 154 -8.79 -11.05 -20.48
N GLU A 155 -8.60 -9.80 -20.89
CA GLU A 155 -8.00 -8.75 -20.07
C GLU A 155 -8.57 -8.82 -18.66
N GLU A 156 -7.78 -9.40 -17.76
CA GLU A 156 -7.96 -9.31 -16.34
C GLU A 156 -7.89 -7.82 -16.05
N ILE A 157 -9.01 -7.25 -15.61
CA ILE A 157 -9.09 -5.86 -15.15
C ILE A 157 -8.13 -5.79 -13.96
N LYS A 158 -6.87 -5.46 -14.23
CA LYS A 158 -5.87 -5.26 -13.20
C LYS A 158 -6.44 -4.15 -12.30
N PRO A 159 -6.68 -4.42 -11.01
CA PRO A 159 -7.03 -3.36 -10.10
C PRO A 159 -5.93 -2.30 -10.23
N LYS A 160 -6.30 -1.04 -10.49
CA LYS A 160 -5.33 0.06 -10.45
C LYS A 160 -4.89 0.22 -9.01
N PHE A 161 -3.81 -0.47 -8.65
CA PHE A 161 -3.21 -0.39 -7.32
C PHE A 161 -2.51 0.96 -7.20
N LEU A 162 -2.94 1.80 -6.24
CA LEU A 162 -2.07 2.86 -5.77
C LEU A 162 -1.22 2.32 -4.62
N LYS A 163 0.10 2.37 -4.81
CA LYS A 163 1.11 2.02 -3.82
C LYS A 163 1.23 3.18 -2.82
N PHE A 164 1.06 2.93 -1.53
CA PHE A 164 1.30 3.92 -0.48
C PHE A 164 2.19 3.35 0.62
N LEU A 165 3.25 4.09 0.97
CA LEU A 165 4.27 3.74 1.97
C LEU A 165 4.10 4.67 3.17
N ILE A 166 3.90 4.14 4.38
CA ILE A 166 3.70 4.97 5.58
C ILE A 166 4.97 4.93 6.43
N ASN A 167 5.59 6.10 6.59
CA ASN A 167 6.93 6.33 7.18
C ASN A 167 7.07 5.88 8.64
#